data_AF-A0A6P2N8C4-F1
#
_entry.id   AF-A0A6P2N8C4-F1
#
_cell.length_a   1.000
_cell.length_b   1.000
_cell.length_c   1.000
_cell.angle_alpha   90.00
_cell.angle_beta   90.00
_cell.angle_gamma   90.00
#
_symmetry.space_group_name_H-M   'P 1'
#
loop_
_entity.id
_entity.type
_entity.pdbx_description
1 polymer ?
#
loop_
_entity_poly.entity_id
_entity_poly.type
_entity_poly.pdbx_seq_one_letter_code
_entity_poly.pdbx_strand_id
1 'polypeptide(L)'
;MNPVRLAGKPTLNAFQLACNLTRDPQFREWVGTYVNGDPVTVDEAATFIRTVCKVESRRELATDQHAIDRFHHFLRRPFVDWRDNQQH
;
A
#
# COMPACT_ATOMS: atom_id res chain seq x y z
N MET A 1 -33.09 -5.29 25.80
CA MET A 1 -31.64 -5.04 25.84
C MET A 1 -31.09 -5.11 24.41
N ASN A 2 -30.54 -4.02 23.88
CA ASN A 2 -29.85 -3.99 22.58
C ASN A 2 -28.33 -4.12 22.83
N PRO A 3 -27.61 -5.05 22.19
CA PRO A 3 -26.16 -5.06 22.27
C PRO A 3 -25.60 -3.87 21.48
N VAL A 4 -24.95 -2.98 22.23
CA VAL A 4 -24.18 -1.84 21.76
C VAL A 4 -23.20 -2.31 20.68
N ARG A 5 -23.29 -1.66 19.51
CA ARG A 5 -22.29 -1.70 18.45
C ARG A 5 -20.89 -1.59 19.06
N LEU A 6 -20.12 -2.67 19.02
CA LEU A 6 -18.68 -2.58 19.07
C LEU A 6 -18.28 -1.78 17.83
N ALA A 7 -17.97 -0.51 18.05
CA ALA A 7 -17.26 0.32 17.10
C ALA A 7 -15.89 -0.32 16.86
N GLY A 8 -15.85 -1.34 16.00
CA GLY A 8 -14.64 -1.71 15.30
C GLY A 8 -14.25 -0.48 14.50
N LYS A 9 -13.28 0.29 15.00
CA LYS A 9 -12.59 1.28 14.19
C LYS A 9 -12.28 0.56 12.87
N PRO A 10 -12.65 1.11 11.69
CA PRO A 10 -12.10 0.59 10.46
C PRO A 10 -10.62 0.91 10.53
N THR A 11 -9.83 0.02 11.13
CA THR A 11 -8.42 -0.09 10.81
C THR A 11 -8.41 -0.29 9.31
N LEU A 12 -8.07 0.77 8.57
CA LEU A 12 -7.96 0.76 7.12
C LEU A 12 -7.24 -0.55 6.75
N ASN A 13 -7.97 -1.49 6.16
CA ASN A 13 -7.40 -2.78 5.77
C ASN A 13 -6.24 -2.47 4.81
N ALA A 14 -5.16 -3.25 4.84
CA ALA A 14 -4.00 -2.95 4.00
C ALA A 14 -4.37 -2.92 2.51
N PHE A 15 -5.43 -3.64 2.11
CA PHE A 15 -6.08 -3.47 0.81
C PHE A 15 -6.54 -2.03 0.50
N GLN A 16 -7.27 -1.40 1.41
CA GLN A 16 -7.72 -0.01 1.22
C GLN A 16 -6.54 0.96 1.22
N LEU A 17 -5.55 0.72 2.08
CA LEU A 17 -4.34 1.53 2.13
C LEU A 17 -3.54 1.40 0.82
N ALA A 18 -3.38 0.19 0.29
CA ALA A 18 -2.75 -0.08 -1.00
C ALA A 18 -3.50 0.64 -2.13
N CYS A 19 -4.84 0.53 -2.18
CA CYS A 19 -5.66 1.24 -3.16
C CYS A 19 -5.55 2.77 -3.08
N ASN A 20 -5.34 3.32 -1.88
CA ASN A 20 -5.07 4.76 -1.72
C ASN A 20 -3.67 5.12 -2.19
N LEU A 21 -2.65 4.33 -1.84
CA LEU A 21 -1.27 4.57 -2.28
C LEU A 21 -1.13 4.54 -3.79
N THR A 22 -1.78 3.61 -4.49
CA THR A 22 -1.68 3.55 -5.96
C THR A 22 -2.25 4.80 -6.65
N ARG A 23 -3.14 5.53 -5.98
CA ARG A 23 -3.69 6.81 -6.46
C ARG A 23 -2.83 8.00 -6.04
N ASP A 24 -1.98 7.82 -5.05
CA ASP A 24 -1.10 8.87 -4.57
C ASP A 24 -0.02 9.17 -5.64
N PRO A 25 0.16 10.45 -6.04
CA PRO A 25 1.16 10.81 -7.04
C PRO A 25 2.58 10.54 -6.55
N GLN A 26 2.89 10.81 -5.28
CA GLN A 26 4.24 10.61 -4.73
C GLN A 26 4.61 9.13 -4.71
N PHE A 27 3.66 8.25 -4.39
CA PHE A 27 3.90 6.81 -4.48
C PHE A 27 4.15 6.34 -5.91
N ARG A 28 3.42 6.89 -6.89
CA ARG A 28 3.62 6.59 -8.31
C ARG A 28 4.97 7.09 -8.82
N GLU A 29 5.42 8.25 -8.37
CA GLU A 29 6.76 8.77 -8.65
C GLU A 29 7.83 7.88 -8.03
N TRP A 30 7.68 7.53 -6.75
CA TRP A 30 8.60 6.61 -6.06
C TRP A 30 8.72 5.28 -6.79
N VAL A 31 7.60 4.63 -7.14
CA VAL A 31 7.62 3.39 -7.94
C VAL A 31 8.24 3.65 -9.33
N GLY A 32 7.95 4.79 -9.94
CA GLY A 32 8.55 5.25 -11.19
C GLY A 32 10.08 5.31 -11.15
N THR A 33 10.66 5.72 -10.02
CA THR A 33 12.13 5.74 -9.84
C THR A 33 12.79 4.36 -9.99
N TYR A 34 12.04 3.26 -9.78
CA TYR A 34 12.55 1.90 -9.98
C TYR A 34 12.39 1.38 -11.40
N VAL A 35 11.41 1.90 -12.16
CA VAL A 35 11.10 1.40 -13.50
C VAL A 35 11.98 2.09 -14.54
N ASN A 36 11.89 3.42 -14.68
CA ASN A 36 12.69 4.22 -15.63
C ASN A 36 12.71 5.73 -15.31
N GLY A 37 12.19 6.17 -14.17
CA GLY A 37 12.08 7.58 -13.78
C GLY A 37 10.76 8.26 -14.18
N ASP A 38 9.89 7.58 -14.95
CA ASP A 38 8.54 8.07 -15.25
C ASP A 38 7.52 7.64 -14.19
N PRO A 39 6.56 8.51 -13.82
CA PRO A 39 5.52 8.17 -12.86
C PRO A 39 4.65 7.02 -13.41
N VAL A 40 4.60 5.91 -12.67
CA VAL A 40 3.82 4.75 -13.09
C VAL A 40 2.32 5.00 -12.98
N THR A 41 1.54 4.26 -13.76
CA THR A 41 0.08 4.29 -13.66
C THR A 41 -0.44 3.64 -12.37
N VAL A 42 -1.69 3.92 -12.02
CA VAL A 42 -2.36 3.33 -10.84
C VAL A 42 -2.37 1.80 -10.91
N ASP A 43 -2.53 1.22 -12.11
CA ASP A 43 -2.55 -0.23 -12.27
C ASP A 43 -1.15 -0.85 -12.12
N GLU A 44 -0.12 -0.20 -12.66
CA GLU A 44 1.27 -0.61 -12.48
C GLU A 44 1.69 -0.55 -11.01
N ALA A 45 1.36 0.53 -10.31
CA ALA A 45 1.57 0.62 -8.87
C ALA A 45 0.84 -0.51 -8.11
N ALA A 46 -0.40 -0.85 -8.52
CA ALA A 46 -1.15 -1.95 -7.92
C ALA A 46 -0.53 -3.33 -8.22
N THR A 47 0.06 -3.50 -9.39
CA THR A 47 0.79 -4.70 -9.80
C THR A 47 2.09 -4.82 -9.02
N PHE A 48 2.82 -3.72 -8.85
CA PHE A 48 4.02 -3.68 -8.02
C PHE A 48 3.74 -4.12 -6.58
N ILE A 49 2.67 -3.59 -5.96
CA ILE A 49 2.26 -3.99 -4.61
C ILE A 49 1.96 -5.49 -4.54
N ARG A 50 1.24 -6.04 -5.52
CA ARG A 50 0.92 -7.49 -5.59
C ARG A 50 2.20 -8.33 -5.65
N THR A 51 3.15 -7.95 -6.51
CA THR A 51 4.43 -8.62 -6.67
C THR A 51 5.26 -8.60 -5.38
N VAL A 52 5.39 -7.43 -4.74
CA VAL A 52 6.15 -7.28 -3.49
C VAL A 52 5.51 -8.04 -2.33
N CYS A 53 4.19 -7.98 -2.22
CA CYS A 53 3.46 -8.66 -1.14
C CYS A 53 3.29 -10.16 -1.39
N LYS A 54 3.64 -10.64 -2.59
CA LYS A 54 3.45 -12.02 -3.07
C LYS A 54 2.00 -12.50 -2.95
N VAL A 55 1.07 -11.65 -3.37
CA VAL A 55 -0.36 -11.96 -3.42
C VAL A 55 -0.83 -11.99 -4.87
N GLU A 56 -1.72 -12.91 -5.18
CA GLU A 56 -2.34 -12.97 -6.51
C GLU A 56 -3.43 -11.92 -6.61
N SER A 57 -4.19 -11.75 -5.53
CA SER A 57 -5.31 -10.84 -5.46
C SER A 57 -5.11 -9.73 -4.42
N ARG A 58 -5.43 -8.50 -4.81
CA ARG A 58 -5.41 -7.35 -3.88
C ARG A 58 -6.28 -7.57 -2.64
N ARG A 59 -7.36 -8.37 -2.76
CA ARG A 59 -8.21 -8.75 -1.63
C ARG A 59 -7.49 -9.58 -0.57
N GLU A 60 -6.45 -10.33 -0.93
CA GLU A 60 -5.68 -11.11 0.03
C GLU A 60 -4.92 -10.21 1.00
N LEU A 61 -4.52 -9.00 0.59
CA LEU A 61 -3.97 -7.99 1.51
C LEU A 61 -4.96 -7.57 2.63
N ALA A 62 -6.25 -7.89 2.52
CA ALA A 62 -7.21 -7.61 3.60
C ALA A 62 -7.27 -8.72 4.65
N THR A 63 -6.85 -9.94 4.32
CA THR A 63 -7.02 -11.13 5.17
C THR A 63 -5.71 -11.81 5.53
N ASP A 64 -4.69 -11.70 4.67
CA ASP A 64 -3.38 -12.31 4.84
C ASP A 64 -2.46 -11.39 5.64
N GLN A 65 -2.20 -11.78 6.89
CA GLN A 65 -1.31 -11.04 7.79
C GLN A 65 0.14 -11.00 7.29
N HIS A 66 0.62 -12.03 6.60
CA HIS A 66 1.97 -12.01 6.04
C HIS A 66 2.08 -11.01 4.89
N ALA A 67 1.05 -10.90 4.05
CA ALA A 67 1.00 -9.88 3.00
C ALA A 67 0.97 -8.46 3.60
N ILE A 68 0.20 -8.25 4.68
CA ILE A 68 0.14 -6.98 5.40
C ILE A 68 1.51 -6.60 5.98
N ASP A 69 2.19 -7.55 6.64
CA ASP A 69 3.50 -7.30 7.22
C ASP A 69 4.54 -6.95 6.14
N ARG A 70 4.56 -7.72 5.04
CA ARG A 70 5.41 -7.44 3.88
C ARG A 70 5.11 -6.07 3.27
N PHE A 71 3.84 -5.72 3.12
CA PHE A 71 3.44 -4.40 2.64
C PHE A 71 4.03 -3.28 3.51
N HIS A 72 3.92 -3.40 4.83
CA HIS A 72 4.48 -2.40 5.74
C HIS A 72 6.01 -2.37 5.73
N HIS A 73 6.64 -3.53 5.68
CA HIS A 73 8.09 -3.66 5.74
C HIS A 73 8.78 -3.25 4.43
N PHE A 74 8.27 -3.71 3.29
CA PHE A 74 8.90 -3.52 1.98
C PHE A 74 8.38 -2.32 1.19
N LEU A 75 7.17 -1.82 1.48
CA LEU A 75 6.63 -0.64 0.79
C LEU A 75 6.56 0.55 1.72
N ARG A 76 5.87 0.41 2.86
CA ARG A 76 5.57 1.58 3.71
C ARG A 76 6.82 2.18 4.32
N ARG A 77 7.76 1.38 4.83
CA ARG A 77 9.04 1.88 5.38
C ARG A 77 9.87 2.63 4.32
N PRO A 78 10.24 2.03 3.18
CA PRO A 78 11.07 2.73 2.20
C PRO A 78 10.33 3.88 1.52
N PHE A 79 9.01 3.81 1.34
CA PHE A 79 8.23 4.96 0.87
C PHE A 79 8.28 6.12 1.86
N VAL A 80 8.15 5.86 3.17
CA VAL A 80 8.23 6.93 4.19
C VAL A 80 9.62 7.53 4.25
N ASP A 81 10.66 6.70 4.20
CA ASP A 81 12.07 7.14 4.17
C ASP A 81 12.37 7.98 2.92
N TRP A 82 11.95 7.52 1.76
CA TRP A 82 12.06 8.28 0.52
C TRP A 82 11.26 9.59 0.58
N ARG A 83 10.04 9.56 1.11
CA ARG A 83 9.20 10.76 1.23
C ARG A 83 9.77 11.78 2.21
N ASP A 84 10.40 11.33 3.29
CA ASP A 84 11.14 12.19 4.23
C ASP A 84 12.33 12.86 3.51
N ASN A 85 13.09 12.09 2.74
CA ASN A 85 14.17 12.62 1.88
C ASN A 85 13.68 13.60 0.80
N GLN A 86 12.43 13.50 0.32
CA GLN A 86 11.86 14.46 -0.64
C GLN A 86 11.41 15.78 0.01
N GLN A 87 11.26 15.83 1.34
CA GLN A 87 10.82 17.02 2.07
C GLN A 87 11.99 17.89 2.57
N HIS A 88 13.24 17.44 2.38
CA HIS A 88 14.49 18.13 2.77
C HIS A 88 15.21 18.69 1.55
#